data_AF-T1BSB6-F1
#
_entry.id   AF-T1BSB6-F1
#
_cell.length_a   1.000
_cell.length_b   1.000
_cell.length_c   1.000
_cell.angle_alpha   90.00
_cell.angle_beta   90.00
_cell.angle_gamma   90.00
#
_symmetry.space_group_name_H-M   'P 1'
#
loop_
_entity.id
_entity.type
_entity.pdbx_description
1 polymer ?
#
loop_
_entity_poly.entity_id
_entity_poly.type
_entity_poly.pdbx_seq_one_letter_code
_entity_poly.pdbx_strand_id
1 'polypeptide(L)'
;MIVRRALRRVAWVIPLFALHSACALAQIAAPVKAVPIELDAQAAGQPFPHFWERMFGSGHAVLALRASYRRDLSMVKRATGFDYVRFHGIFDRHVG
;
A
#
# COMPACT_ATOMS: atom_id res chain seq x y z
N MET A 1 16.10 -56.36 -13.72
CA MET A 1 16.69 -55.24 -12.93
C MET A 1 15.81 -53.96 -12.90
N ILE A 2 14.84 -53.81 -13.82
CA ILE A 2 13.95 -52.62 -13.94
C ILE A 2 12.85 -52.56 -12.85
N VAL A 3 12.25 -53.69 -12.47
CA VAL A 3 11.15 -53.76 -11.49
C VAL A 3 11.56 -53.31 -10.08
N ARG A 4 12.80 -53.60 -9.66
CA ARG A 4 13.33 -53.19 -8.34
C ARG A 4 13.60 -51.68 -8.22
N ARG A 5 13.81 -50.96 -9.33
CA ARG A 5 13.98 -49.50 -9.34
C ARG A 5 12.64 -48.76 -9.27
N ALA A 6 11.57 -49.35 -9.82
CA ALA A 6 10.21 -48.81 -9.73
C ALA A 6 9.65 -48.87 -8.31
N LEU A 7 9.81 -50.00 -7.60
CA LEU A 7 9.34 -50.14 -6.21
C LEU A 7 10.03 -49.19 -5.22
N ARG A 8 11.34 -48.91 -5.41
CA ARG A 8 12.08 -47.98 -4.54
C ARG A 8 11.66 -46.52 -4.72
N ARG A 9 11.16 -46.14 -5.91
CA ARG A 9 10.63 -44.79 -6.17
C ARG A 9 9.25 -44.60 -5.53
N VAL A 10 8.40 -45.62 -5.54
CA VAL A 10 7.07 -45.58 -4.89
C VAL A 10 7.18 -45.49 -3.37
N ALA A 11 8.17 -46.18 -2.77
CA ALA A 11 8.39 -46.18 -1.32
C ALA A 11 8.79 -44.81 -0.72
N TRP A 12 9.29 -43.87 -1.54
CA TRP A 12 9.66 -42.51 -1.11
C TRP A 12 8.59 -41.45 -1.42
N VAL A 13 7.62 -41.76 -2.31
CA VAL A 13 6.54 -40.85 -2.67
C VAL A 13 5.44 -40.84 -1.60
N ILE A 14 5.19 -41.98 -0.96
CA ILE A 14 4.17 -42.14 0.09
C ILE A 14 4.48 -41.31 1.35
N PRO A 15 5.69 -41.34 1.95
CA PRO A 15 6.00 -40.49 3.11
C PRO A 15 6.09 -39.00 2.75
N LEU A 16 6.46 -38.66 1.50
CA LEU A 16 6.52 -37.27 1.04
C LEU A 16 5.11 -36.68 0.78
N PHE A 17 4.17 -37.48 0.29
CA PHE A 17 2.75 -37.11 0.17
C PHE A 17 2.07 -36.98 1.54
N ALA A 18 2.36 -37.89 2.47
CA ALA A 18 1.82 -37.83 3.83
C ALA A 18 2.27 -36.56 4.58
N LEU A 19 3.53 -36.12 4.37
CA LEU A 19 4.07 -34.90 4.95
C LEU A 19 3.45 -33.62 4.35
N HIS A 20 3.13 -33.62 3.05
CA HIS A 20 2.42 -32.50 2.41
C HIS A 20 0.96 -32.39 2.89
N SER A 21 0.27 -33.52 3.05
CA SER A 21 -1.11 -33.53 3.56
C SER A 21 -1.22 -33.04 5.01
N ALA A 22 -0.23 -33.34 5.87
CA ALA A 22 -0.23 -32.86 7.25
C ALA A 22 -0.05 -31.34 7.36
N CYS A 23 0.70 -30.71 6.44
CA CYS A 23 0.91 -29.27 6.42
C CYS A 23 -0.34 -28.50 5.95
N ALA A 24 -1.12 -29.07 5.03
CA ALA A 24 -2.37 -28.46 4.55
C ALA A 24 -3.50 -28.44 5.61
N LEU A 25 -3.51 -29.42 6.52
CA LEU A 25 -4.48 -29.49 7.63
C LEU A 25 -4.15 -28.55 8.81
N ALA A 26 -2.93 -28.00 8.86
CA ALA A 26 -2.47 -27.16 9.97
C ALA A 26 -2.76 -25.65 9.79
N GLN A 27 -3.43 -25.24 8.71
CA GLN A 27 -3.85 -23.85 8.51
C GLN A 27 -5.12 -23.53 9.32
N ILE A 28 -5.01 -23.53 10.65
CA ILE A 28 -6.01 -22.90 11.51
C ILE A 28 -5.71 -21.40 11.47
N ALA A 29 -6.53 -20.63 10.76
CA ALA A 29 -6.43 -19.18 10.75
C ALA A 29 -6.46 -18.66 12.20
N ALA A 30 -5.51 -17.78 12.55
CA ALA A 30 -5.49 -17.17 13.87
C ALA A 30 -6.83 -16.47 14.16
N PRO A 31 -7.36 -16.56 15.39
CA PRO A 31 -8.62 -15.90 15.72
C PRO A 31 -8.47 -14.39 15.51
N VAL A 32 -9.29 -13.84 14.61
CA VAL A 32 -9.37 -12.40 14.39
C VAL A 32 -10.01 -11.79 15.64
N LYS A 33 -9.26 -10.95 16.35
CA LYS A 33 -9.78 -10.22 17.50
C LYS A 33 -10.68 -9.09 16.99
N ALA A 34 -12.00 -9.25 17.17
CA ALA A 34 -12.95 -8.17 16.90
C ALA A 34 -12.83 -7.09 17.98
N VAL A 35 -12.79 -5.83 17.55
CA VAL A 35 -12.87 -4.65 18.44
C VAL A 35 -14.17 -3.94 18.11
N PRO A 36 -15.15 -3.90 19.04
CA PRO A 36 -16.40 -3.17 18.79
C PRO A 36 -16.13 -1.67 18.74
N ILE A 37 -16.73 -0.99 17.76
CA ILE A 37 -16.70 0.47 17.62
C ILE A 37 -18.14 0.97 17.77
N GLU A 38 -18.41 1.70 18.83
CA GLU A 38 -19.71 2.36 19.06
C GLU A 38 -19.66 3.78 18.50
N LEU A 39 -20.69 4.18 17.75
CA LEU A 39 -20.79 5.49 17.12
C LEU A 39 -22.11 6.16 17.54
N ASP A 40 -22.04 7.34 18.13
CA ASP A 40 -23.19 8.22 18.38
C ASP A 40 -23.08 9.45 17.48
N ALA A 41 -23.94 9.53 16.46
CA ALA A 41 -23.98 10.65 15.53
C ALA A 41 -24.62 11.93 16.12
N GLN A 42 -25.21 11.84 17.31
CA GLN A 42 -25.84 12.96 18.02
C GLN A 42 -24.95 13.55 19.12
N ALA A 43 -23.80 12.94 19.41
CA ALA A 43 -22.85 13.45 20.38
C ALA A 43 -22.28 14.81 19.97
N ALA A 44 -21.94 15.65 20.95
CA ALA A 44 -21.33 16.95 20.69
C ALA A 44 -19.97 16.79 20.00
N GLY A 45 -19.84 17.36 18.80
CA GLY A 45 -18.59 17.33 18.03
C GLY A 45 -17.56 18.35 18.51
N GLN A 46 -16.34 18.23 17.98
CA GLN A 46 -15.27 19.20 18.12
C GLN A 46 -14.78 19.61 16.74
N PRO A 47 -14.27 20.85 16.55
CA PRO A 47 -13.63 21.22 15.30
C PRO A 47 -12.48 20.26 14.97
N PHE A 48 -12.54 19.65 13.79
CA PHE A 48 -11.48 18.80 13.27
C PHE A 48 -10.87 19.52 12.06
N PRO A 49 -9.80 20.30 12.22
CA PRO A 49 -9.20 21.02 11.11
C PRO A 49 -8.38 20.07 10.22
N HIS A 50 -8.78 19.91 8.96
CA HIS A 50 -8.11 19.06 7.95
C HIS A 50 -6.84 19.70 7.36
N PHE A 51 -5.92 20.16 8.21
CA PHE A 51 -4.75 20.90 7.75
C PHE A 51 -3.80 20.04 6.89
N TRP A 52 -3.79 18.72 7.07
CA TRP A 52 -2.92 17.78 6.34
C TRP A 52 -3.23 17.72 4.84
N GLU A 53 -4.42 18.14 4.41
CA GLU A 53 -4.86 18.12 3.00
C GLU A 53 -4.65 19.47 2.30
N ARG A 54 -4.31 20.52 3.07
CA ARG A 54 -4.25 21.89 2.56
C ARG A 54 -2.95 22.22 1.83
N MET A 55 -1.86 21.53 2.12
CA MET A 55 -0.54 21.83 1.57
C MET A 55 0.21 20.57 1.16
N PHE A 56 0.74 20.56 -0.06
CA PHE A 56 1.69 19.52 -0.50
C PHE A 56 3.09 20.09 -0.76
N GLY A 57 4.09 19.22 -0.58
CA GLY A 57 5.46 19.51 -0.95
C GLY A 57 5.72 19.25 -2.44
N SER A 58 6.69 19.97 -2.99
CA SER A 58 7.25 19.74 -4.32
C SER A 58 8.77 19.89 -4.27
N GLY A 59 9.44 19.46 -5.35
CA GLY A 59 10.87 19.68 -5.57
C GLY A 59 11.21 21.15 -5.84
N HIS A 60 12.18 21.41 -6.71
CA HIS A 60 12.55 22.78 -7.08
C HIS A 60 11.51 23.45 -7.98
N ALA A 61 11.42 24.77 -7.92
CA ALA A 61 10.53 25.61 -8.71
C ALA A 61 10.64 25.36 -10.22
N VAL A 62 11.83 25.01 -10.71
CA VAL A 62 12.07 24.68 -12.13
C VAL A 62 11.17 23.55 -12.66
N LEU A 63 10.69 22.65 -11.78
CA LEU A 63 9.74 21.61 -12.18
C LEU A 63 8.42 22.19 -12.68
N ALA A 64 7.98 23.33 -12.13
CA ALA A 64 6.74 24.00 -12.52
C ALA A 64 6.73 24.45 -13.99
N LEU A 65 7.91 24.63 -14.60
CA LEU A 65 8.02 24.97 -16.03
C LEU A 65 7.71 23.77 -16.94
N ARG A 66 7.84 22.54 -16.44
CA ARG A 66 7.62 21.31 -17.23
C ARG A 66 6.13 21.09 -17.47
N ALA A 67 5.75 20.81 -18.72
CA ALA A 67 4.36 20.55 -19.09
C ALA A 67 3.79 19.29 -18.40
N SER A 68 4.61 18.25 -18.21
CA SER A 68 4.21 17.04 -17.46
C SER A 68 3.86 17.36 -16.02
N TYR A 69 4.75 18.06 -15.32
CA TYR A 69 4.53 18.48 -13.94
C TYR A 69 3.25 19.29 -13.77
N ARG A 70 2.96 20.24 -14.68
CA ARG A 70 1.71 21.02 -14.63
C ARG A 70 0.46 20.17 -14.83
N ARG A 71 0.52 19.13 -15.67
CA ARG A 71 -0.59 18.18 -15.84
C ARG A 71 -0.81 17.38 -14.56
N ASP A 72 0.27 16.86 -13.97
CA ASP A 72 0.20 16.09 -12.73
C ASP A 72 -0.34 16.95 -11.59
N LEU A 73 0.16 18.18 -11.44
CA LEU A 73 -0.31 19.12 -10.43
C LEU A 73 -1.81 19.43 -10.58
N SER A 74 -2.28 19.60 -11.83
CA SER A 74 -3.71 19.81 -12.11
C SER A 74 -4.55 18.58 -11.74
N MET A 75 -4.02 17.37 -11.98
CA MET A 75 -4.66 16.12 -11.60
C MET A 75 -4.79 16.01 -10.08
N VAL A 76 -3.70 16.28 -9.36
CA VAL A 76 -3.68 16.25 -7.89
C VAL A 76 -4.62 17.30 -7.30
N LYS A 77 -4.65 18.53 -7.84
CA LYS A 77 -5.57 19.57 -7.35
C LYS A 77 -7.03 19.16 -7.51
N ARG A 78 -7.39 18.52 -8.64
CA ARG A 78 -8.75 18.00 -8.83
C ARG A 78 -9.10 16.86 -7.87
N ALA A 79 -8.13 16.01 -7.55
CA ALA A 79 -8.35 14.86 -6.69
C ALA A 79 -8.41 15.22 -5.20
N THR A 80 -7.61 16.18 -4.74
CA THR A 80 -7.43 16.45 -3.29
C THR A 80 -7.88 17.83 -2.85
N GLY A 81 -8.07 18.78 -3.78
CA GLY A 81 -8.48 20.14 -3.44
C GLY A 81 -7.41 20.99 -2.74
N PHE A 82 -6.15 20.55 -2.61
CA PHE A 82 -5.08 21.25 -1.87
C PHE A 82 -4.94 22.74 -2.24
N ASP A 83 -4.65 23.61 -1.29
CA ASP A 83 -4.58 25.07 -1.52
C ASP A 83 -3.15 25.56 -1.79
N TYR A 84 -2.15 24.92 -1.19
CA TYR A 84 -0.77 25.41 -1.21
C TYR A 84 0.21 24.36 -1.72
N VAL A 85 1.27 24.82 -2.40
CA VAL A 85 2.45 24.02 -2.74
C VAL A 85 3.68 24.68 -2.13
N ARG A 86 4.44 23.92 -1.36
CA ARG A 86 5.75 24.34 -0.86
C ARG A 86 6.85 23.74 -1.73
N PHE A 87 7.74 24.57 -2.26
CA PHE A 87 8.86 24.16 -3.11
C PHE A 87 10.12 24.98 -2.80
N HIS A 88 11.24 24.59 -3.40
CA HIS A 88 12.55 25.21 -3.21
C HIS A 88 13.03 25.97 -4.46
N GLY A 89 14.01 26.86 -4.29
CA GLY A 89 14.76 27.40 -5.43
C GLY A 89 14.00 28.35 -6.35
N ILE A 90 13.07 29.16 -5.84
CA ILE A 90 12.34 30.15 -6.66
C ILE A 90 13.26 31.18 -7.32
N PHE A 91 14.43 31.45 -6.71
CA PHE A 91 15.45 32.37 -7.21
C PHE A 91 16.65 31.64 -7.84
N ASP A 92 16.53 30.34 -8.15
CA ASP A 92 17.60 29.61 -8.83
C ASP A 92 17.76 30.11 -10.28
N ARG A 93 18.99 30.13 -10.79
CA ARG A 93 19.36 30.55 -12.17
C ARG A 93 18.64 29.83 -13.32
N HIS A 94 17.93 28.74 -13.02
CA HIS A 94 17.21 27.92 -14.00
C HIS A 94 15.70 28.20 -14.02
N VAL A 95 15.24 29.15 -13.20
CA VAL A 95 13.84 29.56 -13.13
C VAL A 95 13.70 30.88 -13.90
N GLY A 96 13.06 30.81 -15.07
CA GLY A 96 12.94 31.95 -16.00
C GLY A 96 14.16 32.15 -16.86
#